data_AF-A0A9X4R192-F1
#
_entry.id   AF-A0A9X4R192-F1
#
_cell.length_a   1.000
_cell.length_b   1.000
_cell.length_c   1.000
_cell.angle_alpha   90.00
_cell.angle_beta   90.00
_cell.angle_gamma   90.00
#
_symmetry.space_group_name_H-M   'P 1'
#
loop_
_entity.id
_entity.type
_entity.pdbx_description
1 polymer ?
#
loop_
_entity_poly.entity_id
_entity_poly.type
_entity_poly.pdbx_seq_one_letter_code
_entity_poly.pdbx_strand_id
1 'polypeptide(L)'
;MKKIDIIGNDSLIKAFSKYQIALCIVFGGVFFVMVKMSDTIDIFDSMLANIFIGIGLFIGTFIVHELIHALFFKLFSPLNKVNFGMANGMIYCVIPGGSFTPLTFAISAIAPFVIITSTFIITFYMGILPKVFFLSFATMHTMSCVGDFYWVIKMIQTPKHSKIETTDSGIVIS
;
A
#
# COMPACT_ATOMS: atom_id res chain seq x y z
N MET A 1 -10.58 5.39 25.18
CA MET A 1 -9.64 5.74 24.09
C MET A 1 -8.48 4.75 24.09
N LYS A 2 -8.16 4.16 22.94
CA LYS A 2 -7.07 3.19 22.75
C LYS A 2 -6.12 3.71 21.67
N LYS A 3 -4.86 3.99 22.03
CA LYS A 3 -3.81 4.35 21.07
C LYS A 3 -3.17 3.08 20.51
N ILE A 4 -3.00 3.02 19.19
CA ILE A 4 -2.21 2.00 18.50
C ILE A 4 -1.02 2.71 17.86
N ASP A 5 0.16 2.42 18.38
CA ASP A 5 1.44 2.95 17.91
C ASP A 5 2.18 1.85 17.13
N ILE A 6 2.45 2.11 15.85
CA ILE A 6 3.24 1.19 15.01
C ILE A 6 4.72 1.56 15.09
N ILE A 7 5.04 2.85 15.02
CA ILE A 7 6.42 3.33 14.87
C ILE A 7 7.25 3.06 16.12
N GLY A 8 6.65 3.20 17.31
CA GLY A 8 7.28 2.93 18.59
C GLY A 8 7.16 1.48 19.07
N ASN A 9 6.63 0.56 18.25
CA ASN A 9 6.39 -0.83 18.66
C ASN A 9 7.25 -1.83 17.88
N ASP A 10 8.47 -2.07 18.39
CA ASP A 10 9.43 -2.99 17.79
C ASP A 10 8.89 -4.41 17.55
N SER A 11 8.02 -4.90 18.45
CA SER A 11 7.42 -6.23 18.31
C SER A 11 6.49 -6.29 17.10
N LEU A 12 5.73 -5.21 16.86
CA LEU A 12 4.83 -5.09 15.73
C LEU A 12 5.61 -4.90 14.42
N ILE A 13 6.68 -4.09 14.44
CA ILE A 13 7.58 -3.92 13.28
C ILE A 13 8.19 -5.28 12.89
N LYS A 14 8.71 -6.05 13.85
CA LYS A 14 9.24 -7.40 13.59
C LYS A 14 8.16 -8.36 13.06
N ALA A 15 6.93 -8.23 13.53
CA ALA A 15 5.80 -9.01 13.00
C ALA A 15 5.50 -8.61 11.54
N PHE A 16 5.51 -7.31 11.23
CA PHE A 16 5.33 -6.81 9.87
C PHE A 16 6.38 -7.36 8.93
N SER A 17 7.67 -7.38 9.31
CA SER A 17 8.72 -7.98 8.47
C SER A 17 8.45 -9.46 8.14
N LYS A 18 7.93 -10.24 9.10
CA LYS A 18 7.54 -11.65 8.84
C LYS A 18 6.36 -11.74 7.88
N TYR A 19 5.35 -10.90 8.06
CA TYR A 19 4.18 -10.87 7.17
C TYR A 19 4.54 -10.35 5.78
N GLN A 20 5.47 -9.43 5.63
CA GLN A 20 6.01 -8.99 4.34
C GLN A 20 6.61 -10.16 3.56
N ILE A 21 7.38 -11.03 4.22
CA ILE A 21 7.92 -12.24 3.59
C ILE A 21 6.79 -13.18 3.16
N ALA A 22 5.79 -13.40 4.02
CA ALA A 22 4.65 -14.24 3.69
C ALA A 22 3.85 -13.68 2.49
N LEU A 23 3.60 -12.38 2.47
CA LEU A 23 2.92 -11.69 1.37
C LEU A 23 3.74 -11.76 0.07
N CYS A 24 5.06 -11.59 0.15
CA CYS A 24 5.97 -11.74 -0.98
C CYS A 24 5.87 -13.15 -1.59
N ILE A 25 5.85 -14.19 -0.76
CA ILE A 25 5.71 -15.59 -1.25
C ILE A 25 4.34 -15.82 -1.87
N VAL A 26 3.26 -15.39 -1.19
CA VAL A 26 1.88 -15.64 -1.64
C VAL A 26 1.58 -14.87 -2.92
N PHE A 27 1.73 -13.54 -2.92
CA PHE A 27 1.45 -12.71 -4.08
C PHE A 27 2.48 -12.91 -5.19
N GLY A 28 3.76 -13.08 -4.86
CA GLY A 28 4.80 -13.40 -5.84
C GLY A 28 4.54 -14.73 -6.54
N GLY A 29 4.05 -15.74 -5.83
CA GLY A 29 3.61 -17.01 -6.42
C GLY A 29 2.42 -16.83 -7.37
N VAL A 30 1.41 -16.06 -6.98
CA VAL A 30 0.25 -15.74 -7.84
C VAL A 30 0.70 -15.00 -9.10
N PHE A 31 1.49 -13.94 -8.96
CA PHE A 31 1.99 -13.15 -10.11
C PHE A 31 2.94 -13.95 -10.99
N PHE A 32 3.73 -14.86 -10.42
CA PHE A 32 4.57 -15.77 -11.18
C PHE A 32 3.73 -16.69 -12.07
N VAL A 33 2.65 -17.27 -11.54
CA VAL A 33 1.70 -18.07 -12.35
C VAL A 33 1.11 -17.23 -13.48
N MET A 34 0.67 -15.99 -13.20
CA MET A 34 0.15 -15.07 -14.22
C MET A 34 1.17 -14.79 -15.33
N VAL A 35 2.45 -14.59 -14.97
CA VAL A 35 3.54 -14.41 -15.93
C VAL A 35 3.75 -15.64 -16.81
N LYS A 36 3.71 -16.84 -16.22
CA LYS A 36 3.88 -18.10 -16.97
C LYS A 36 2.73 -18.39 -17.92
N MET A 37 1.53 -17.89 -17.63
CA MET A 37 0.33 -18.05 -18.46
C MET A 37 0.16 -16.95 -19.52
N SER A 38 1.09 -16.00 -19.62
CA SER A 38 0.97 -14.83 -20.48
C SER A 38 1.99 -14.85 -21.61
N ASP A 39 1.57 -14.36 -22.77
CA ASP A 39 2.41 -14.13 -23.95
C ASP A 39 3.00 -12.71 -24.00
N THR A 40 2.82 -11.90 -22.94
CA THR A 40 3.45 -10.57 -22.82
C THR A 40 4.97 -10.66 -22.94
N ILE A 41 5.60 -9.61 -23.47
CA ILE A 41 7.06 -9.49 -23.57
C ILE A 41 7.74 -9.58 -22.19
N ASP A 42 8.96 -10.13 -22.15
CA ASP A 42 9.70 -10.28 -20.89
C ASP A 42 10.21 -8.93 -20.37
N ILE A 43 10.83 -8.16 -21.26
CA ILE A 43 11.50 -6.90 -20.99
C ILE A 43 11.52 -6.05 -22.28
N PHE A 44 11.78 -4.74 -22.21
CA PHE A 44 11.99 -3.95 -23.42
C PHE A 44 13.37 -4.24 -24.03
N ASP A 45 13.53 -4.07 -25.35
CA ASP A 45 14.80 -4.34 -26.03
C ASP A 45 15.94 -3.42 -25.58
N SER A 46 15.62 -2.21 -25.12
CA SER A 46 16.60 -1.21 -24.70
C SER A 46 16.93 -1.32 -23.21
N MET A 47 18.18 -1.71 -22.90
CA MET A 47 18.69 -1.74 -21.52
C MET A 47 18.49 -0.40 -20.79
N LEU A 48 18.79 0.72 -21.46
CA LEU A 48 18.60 2.05 -20.87
C LEU A 48 17.13 2.32 -20.57
N ALA A 49 16.22 1.99 -21.50
CA ALA A 49 14.79 2.14 -21.26
C ALA A 49 14.35 1.33 -20.04
N ASN A 50 14.84 0.09 -19.90
CA ASN A 50 14.51 -0.74 -18.76
C ASN A 50 14.99 -0.16 -17.43
N ILE A 51 16.20 0.41 -17.40
CA ILE A 51 16.74 1.03 -16.18
C ILE A 51 15.90 2.25 -15.80
N PHE A 52 15.67 3.18 -16.73
CA PHE A 52 14.92 4.41 -16.44
C PHE A 52 13.45 4.12 -16.09
N ILE A 53 12.79 3.23 -16.84
CA ILE A 53 11.42 2.82 -16.56
C ILE A 53 11.35 2.07 -15.24
N GLY A 54 12.29 1.17 -14.95
CA GLY A 54 12.33 0.44 -13.69
C GLY A 54 12.45 1.37 -12.47
N ILE A 55 13.39 2.32 -12.51
CA ILE A 55 13.55 3.32 -11.44
C ILE A 55 12.31 4.21 -11.33
N GLY A 56 11.79 4.70 -12.46
CA GLY A 56 10.61 5.55 -12.51
C GLY A 56 9.36 4.85 -11.96
N LEU A 57 9.14 3.58 -12.33
CA LEU A 57 8.05 2.77 -11.82
C LEU A 57 8.21 2.50 -10.33
N PHE A 58 9.41 2.19 -9.85
CA PHE A 58 9.65 1.96 -8.43
C PHE A 58 9.24 3.17 -7.60
N ILE A 59 9.84 4.32 -7.88
CA ILE A 59 9.59 5.57 -7.14
C ILE A 59 8.14 6.02 -7.33
N GLY A 60 7.65 5.99 -8.56
CA GLY A 60 6.30 6.40 -8.91
C GLY A 60 5.23 5.56 -8.21
N THR A 61 5.44 4.26 -8.05
CA THR A 61 4.47 3.37 -7.39
C THR A 61 4.24 3.78 -5.94
N PHE A 62 5.30 4.02 -5.17
CA PHE A 62 5.16 4.41 -3.76
C PHE A 62 4.68 5.85 -3.59
N ILE A 63 5.04 6.77 -4.50
CA ILE A 63 4.44 8.12 -4.50
C ILE A 63 2.93 8.01 -4.74
N VAL A 64 2.52 7.27 -5.77
CA VAL A 64 1.10 7.07 -6.10
C VAL A 64 0.37 6.34 -4.97
N HIS A 65 1.03 5.41 -4.27
CA HIS A 65 0.48 4.71 -3.11
C HIS A 65 0.03 5.70 -2.03
N GLU A 66 0.93 6.57 -1.60
CA GLU A 66 0.63 7.57 -0.56
C GLU A 66 -0.37 8.62 -1.05
N LEU A 67 -0.31 9.00 -2.33
CA LEU A 67 -1.30 9.91 -2.92
C LEU A 67 -2.71 9.33 -2.93
N ILE A 68 -2.86 8.01 -3.13
CA ILE A 68 -4.17 7.34 -3.02
C ILE A 68 -4.67 7.39 -1.58
N HIS A 69 -3.84 7.11 -0.57
CA HIS A 69 -4.24 7.31 0.82
C HIS A 69 -4.71 8.74 1.09
N ALA A 70 -3.92 9.72 0.65
CA ALA A 70 -4.24 11.14 0.79
C ALA A 70 -5.56 11.51 0.11
N LEU A 71 -5.82 10.98 -1.09
CA LEU A 71 -7.07 11.19 -1.82
C LEU A 71 -8.27 10.68 -1.02
N PHE A 72 -8.20 9.44 -0.51
CA PHE A 72 -9.29 8.85 0.26
C PHE A 72 -9.47 9.51 1.63
N PHE A 73 -8.38 9.91 2.29
CA PHE A 73 -8.47 10.71 3.51
C PHE A 73 -9.13 12.07 3.25
N LYS A 74 -8.80 12.73 2.13
CA LYS A 74 -9.44 13.99 1.75
C LYS A 74 -10.91 13.79 1.38
N LEU A 75 -11.27 12.66 0.77
CA LEU A 75 -12.66 12.33 0.45
C LEU A 75 -13.52 12.19 1.71
N PHE A 76 -13.01 11.52 2.74
CA PHE A 76 -13.76 11.28 3.98
C PHE A 76 -13.57 12.36 5.06
N SER A 77 -12.58 13.24 4.90
CA SER A 77 -12.29 14.34 5.82
C SER A 77 -11.85 15.59 5.03
N PRO A 78 -12.78 16.18 4.26
CA PRO A 78 -12.46 17.20 3.25
C PRO A 78 -11.94 18.52 3.82
N LEU A 79 -12.29 18.85 5.07
CA LEU A 79 -11.88 20.10 5.70
C LEU A 79 -10.46 20.05 6.27
N ASN A 80 -9.92 18.87 6.53
CA ASN A 80 -8.63 18.72 7.19
C ASN A 80 -7.49 18.60 6.18
N LYS A 81 -6.28 19.04 6.58
CA LYS A 81 -5.10 19.03 5.72
C LYS A 81 -4.37 17.70 5.85
N VAL A 82 -4.07 17.08 4.72
CA VAL A 82 -3.21 15.90 4.65
C VAL A 82 -1.76 16.32 4.81
N ASN A 83 -1.03 15.63 5.67
CA ASN A 83 0.41 15.77 5.85
C ASN A 83 1.08 14.42 5.59
N PHE A 84 2.24 14.47 4.93
CA PHE A 84 3.08 13.31 4.72
C PHE A 84 4.29 13.39 5.65
N GLY A 85 4.74 12.24 6.13
CA GLY A 85 5.96 12.11 6.91
C GLY A 85 6.66 10.79 6.60
N MET A 86 7.86 10.63 7.13
CA MET A 86 8.62 9.39 7.02
C MET A 86 9.33 9.12 8.35
N ALA A 87 9.15 7.91 8.87
CA ALA A 87 9.83 7.47 10.09
C ALA A 87 10.06 5.97 10.07
N ASN A 88 11.24 5.53 10.51
CA ASN A 88 11.67 4.13 10.55
C ASN A 88 11.46 3.38 9.22
N GLY A 89 11.66 4.06 8.09
CA GLY A 89 11.49 3.46 6.75
C GLY A 89 10.04 3.31 6.29
N MET A 90 9.07 3.83 7.04
CA MET A 90 7.67 3.91 6.62
C MET A 90 7.35 5.35 6.23
N ILE A 91 6.83 5.52 5.01
CA ILE A 91 6.15 6.76 4.63
C ILE A 91 4.75 6.67 5.23
N TYR A 92 4.24 7.76 5.77
CA TYR A 92 2.92 7.80 6.35
C TYR A 92 2.18 9.06 5.94
N CYS A 93 0.86 8.91 5.86
CA CYS A 93 -0.08 9.97 5.57
C CYS A 93 -0.98 10.18 6.80
N VAL A 94 -1.03 11.41 7.31
CA VAL A 94 -1.77 11.77 8.54
C VAL A 94 -2.64 12.99 8.26
N ILE A 95 -3.82 13.02 8.89
CA ILE A 95 -4.76 14.13 8.78
C ILE A 95 -5.12 14.67 10.19
N PRO A 96 -4.32 15.59 10.75
CA PRO A 96 -4.55 16.12 12.09
C PRO A 96 -5.94 16.73 12.22
N GLY A 97 -6.65 16.39 13.30
CA GLY A 97 -8.03 16.86 13.56
C GLY A 97 -9.12 16.18 12.72
N GLY A 98 -8.75 15.35 11.73
CA GLY A 98 -9.69 14.55 10.98
C GLY A 98 -10.09 13.26 11.70
N SER A 99 -11.34 12.85 11.51
CA SER A 99 -11.86 11.65 12.13
C SER A 99 -12.62 10.76 11.16
N PHE A 100 -12.45 9.46 11.32
CA PHE A 100 -13.03 8.45 10.45
C PHE A 100 -13.89 7.48 11.25
N THR A 101 -14.82 6.83 10.56
CA THR A 101 -15.41 5.58 11.04
C THR A 101 -14.44 4.43 10.75
N PRO A 102 -14.58 3.26 11.39
CA PRO A 102 -13.74 2.10 11.06
C PRO A 102 -13.87 1.72 9.58
N LEU A 103 -15.06 1.85 8.99
CA LEU A 103 -15.28 1.55 7.58
C LEU A 103 -14.53 2.52 6.65
N THR A 104 -14.68 3.82 6.84
CA THR A 104 -14.03 4.82 5.97
C THR A 104 -12.51 4.79 6.11
N PHE A 105 -12.01 4.50 7.32
CA PHE A 105 -10.57 4.26 7.52
C PHE A 105 -10.10 2.98 6.81
N ALA A 106 -10.83 1.87 6.93
CA ALA A 106 -10.50 0.62 6.25
C ALA A 106 -10.48 0.76 4.72
N ILE A 107 -11.45 1.48 4.15
CA ILE A 107 -11.48 1.78 2.71
C ILE A 107 -10.24 2.58 2.31
N SER A 108 -9.90 3.60 3.10
CA SER A 108 -8.72 4.44 2.83
C SER A 108 -7.41 3.65 2.92
N ALA A 109 -7.33 2.71 3.86
CA ALA A 109 -6.17 1.83 4.03
C ALA A 109 -6.03 0.86 2.85
N ILE A 110 -7.11 0.18 2.43
CA ILE A 110 -7.00 -0.85 1.38
C ILE A 110 -6.93 -0.28 -0.05
N ALA A 111 -7.29 0.99 -0.25
CA ALA A 111 -7.42 1.60 -1.57
C ALA A 111 -6.14 1.52 -2.43
N PRO A 112 -4.92 1.82 -1.93
CA PRO A 112 -3.72 1.73 -2.75
C PRO A 112 -3.44 0.32 -3.22
N PHE A 113 -3.60 -0.68 -2.34
CA PHE A 113 -3.46 -2.08 -2.71
C PHE A 113 -4.39 -2.44 -3.87
N VAL A 114 -5.68 -2.12 -3.76
CA VAL A 114 -6.68 -2.46 -4.79
C VAL A 114 -6.38 -1.76 -6.11
N ILE A 115 -6.18 -0.44 -6.10
CA ILE A 115 -6.06 0.38 -7.31
C ILE A 115 -4.75 0.07 -8.04
N ILE A 116 -3.61 0.07 -7.34
CA ILE A 116 -2.30 -0.11 -7.97
C ILE A 116 -2.13 -1.55 -8.44
N THR A 117 -2.50 -2.55 -7.63
CA THR A 117 -2.37 -3.96 -8.03
C THR A 117 -3.26 -4.26 -9.24
N SER A 118 -4.49 -3.74 -9.27
CA SER A 118 -5.36 -3.87 -10.45
C SER A 118 -4.76 -3.20 -11.68
N THR A 119 -4.15 -2.02 -11.52
CA THR A 119 -3.48 -1.32 -12.62
C THR A 119 -2.30 -2.13 -13.17
N PHE A 120 -1.48 -2.73 -12.32
CA PHE A 120 -0.40 -3.62 -12.75
C PHE A 120 -0.93 -4.83 -13.52
N ILE A 121 -1.98 -5.49 -13.02
CA ILE A 121 -2.59 -6.64 -13.70
C ILE A 121 -3.15 -6.24 -15.07
N ILE A 122 -3.91 -5.14 -15.14
CA ILE A 122 -4.52 -4.67 -16.38
C ILE A 122 -3.45 -4.30 -17.42
N THR A 123 -2.45 -3.49 -17.02
CA THR A 123 -1.38 -3.08 -17.94
C THR A 123 -0.49 -4.23 -18.39
N PHE A 124 -0.31 -5.25 -17.54
CA PHE A 124 0.38 -6.49 -17.89
C PHE A 124 -0.35 -7.27 -18.99
N TYR A 125 -1.66 -7.49 -18.85
CA TYR A 125 -2.46 -8.21 -19.85
C TYR A 125 -2.75 -7.38 -21.12
N MET A 126 -2.64 -6.05 -21.06
CA MET A 126 -2.64 -5.20 -22.25
C MET A 126 -1.32 -5.24 -23.02
N GLY A 127 -0.30 -5.96 -22.53
CA GLY A 127 1.03 -6.02 -23.14
C GLY A 127 1.87 -4.74 -22.94
N ILE A 128 1.41 -3.80 -22.12
CA ILE A 128 2.09 -2.52 -21.85
C ILE A 128 3.22 -2.71 -20.84
N LEU A 129 2.96 -3.52 -19.80
CA LEU A 129 3.92 -3.77 -18.73
C LEU A 129 4.63 -5.12 -18.95
N PRO A 130 5.96 -5.13 -19.20
CA PRO A 130 6.72 -6.36 -19.36
C PRO A 130 6.67 -7.28 -18.14
N LYS A 131 6.85 -8.58 -18.35
CA LYS A 131 6.77 -9.62 -17.29
C LYS A 131 7.71 -9.33 -16.11
N VAL A 132 8.95 -8.91 -16.37
CA VAL A 132 9.92 -8.60 -15.32
C VAL A 132 9.43 -7.45 -14.43
N PHE A 133 8.87 -6.40 -15.04
CA PHE A 133 8.33 -5.26 -14.29
C PHE A 133 7.05 -5.61 -13.56
N PHE A 134 6.12 -6.32 -14.20
CA PHE A 134 4.91 -6.78 -13.52
C PHE A 134 5.25 -7.63 -12.29
N LEU A 135 6.06 -8.69 -12.46
CA LEU A 135 6.40 -9.59 -11.36
C LEU A 135 7.10 -8.87 -10.22
N SER A 136 8.11 -8.06 -10.53
CA SER A 136 8.90 -7.37 -9.49
C SER A 136 8.08 -6.30 -8.77
N PHE A 137 7.43 -5.38 -9.49
CA PHE A 137 6.74 -4.25 -8.87
C PHE A 137 5.42 -4.64 -8.23
N ALA A 138 4.63 -5.55 -8.81
CA ALA A 138 3.42 -6.03 -8.16
C ALA A 138 3.75 -6.78 -6.87
N THR A 139 4.78 -7.64 -6.87
CA THR A 139 5.22 -8.33 -5.64
C THR A 139 5.72 -7.35 -4.59
N MET A 140 6.60 -6.40 -4.95
CA MET A 140 7.13 -5.41 -4.01
C MET A 140 6.05 -4.50 -3.43
N HIS A 141 5.09 -4.06 -4.25
CA HIS A 141 3.96 -3.24 -3.80
C HIS A 141 3.09 -4.03 -2.81
N THR A 142 2.65 -5.23 -3.18
CA THR A 142 1.75 -6.04 -2.33
C THR A 142 2.38 -6.45 -1.01
N MET A 143 3.67 -6.78 -0.96
CA MET A 143 4.35 -7.03 0.32
C MET A 143 4.47 -5.77 1.17
N SER A 144 4.67 -4.60 0.55
CA SER A 144 4.79 -3.33 1.27
C SER A 144 3.47 -2.85 1.88
N CYS A 145 2.32 -3.30 1.36
CA CYS A 145 0.97 -3.02 1.89
C CYS A 145 0.65 -3.72 3.23
N VAL A 146 1.64 -4.30 3.92
CA VAL A 146 1.43 -5.02 5.19
C VAL A 146 0.77 -4.15 6.27
N GLY A 147 1.13 -2.86 6.34
CA GLY A 147 0.56 -1.91 7.28
C GLY A 147 -0.92 -1.65 7.00
N ASP A 148 -1.28 -1.58 5.72
CA ASP A 148 -2.65 -1.37 5.27
C ASP A 148 -3.54 -2.55 5.64
N PHE A 149 -3.08 -3.78 5.39
CA PHE A 149 -3.79 -4.98 5.77
C PHE A 149 -3.97 -5.07 7.28
N TYR A 150 -2.93 -4.70 8.05
CA TYR A 150 -3.04 -4.61 9.49
C TYR A 150 -4.14 -3.63 9.91
N TRP A 151 -4.19 -2.45 9.31
CA TRP A 151 -5.22 -1.46 9.59
C TRP A 151 -6.62 -1.96 9.25
N VAL A 152 -6.81 -2.57 8.08
CA VAL A 152 -8.10 -3.16 7.68
C VAL A 152 -8.57 -4.20 8.70
N ILE A 153 -7.70 -5.13 9.10
CA ILE A 153 -8.03 -6.16 10.10
C ILE A 153 -8.42 -5.49 11.43
N LYS A 154 -7.68 -4.45 11.86
CA LYS A 154 -8.01 -3.72 13.09
C LYS A 154 -9.35 -3.00 13.00
N MET A 155 -9.68 -2.41 11.86
CA MET A 155 -10.95 -1.72 11.68
C MET A 155 -12.14 -2.69 11.63
N ILE A 156 -11.97 -3.88 11.05
CA ILE A 156 -13.00 -4.94 11.08
C ILE A 156 -13.28 -5.39 12.53
N GLN A 157 -12.26 -5.41 13.37
CA GLN A 157 -12.35 -5.77 14.79
C GLN A 157 -12.85 -4.63 15.69
N THR A 158 -12.97 -3.40 15.15
CA THR A 158 -13.33 -2.21 15.92
C THR A 158 -14.84 -1.97 15.88
N PRO A 159 -15.51 -1.62 17.00
CA PRO A 159 -16.94 -1.30 16.99
C PRO A 159 -17.28 -0.22 15.95
N LYS A 160 -18.37 -0.42 15.20
CA LYS A 160 -18.73 0.44 14.06
C LYS A 160 -18.91 1.92 14.40
N HIS A 161 -19.25 2.23 15.64
CA HIS A 161 -19.48 3.60 16.13
C HIS A 161 -18.24 4.27 16.73
N SER A 162 -17.09 3.58 16.72
CA SER A 162 -15.83 4.18 17.17
C SER A 162 -15.36 5.28 16.23
N LYS A 163 -14.63 6.24 16.79
CA LYS A 163 -14.01 7.33 16.05
C LYS A 163 -12.50 7.09 15.94
N ILE A 164 -11.99 7.13 14.71
CA ILE A 164 -10.58 6.86 14.38
C ILE A 164 -9.89 8.18 14.03
N GLU A 165 -8.80 8.48 14.71
CA GLU A 165 -7.99 9.67 14.46
C GLU A 165 -6.55 9.25 14.13
N THR A 166 -5.99 9.80 13.06
CA THR A 166 -4.60 9.55 12.67
C THR A 166 -3.64 10.35 13.54
N THR A 167 -2.50 9.76 13.87
CA THR A 167 -1.39 10.39 14.59
C THR A 167 -0.09 10.13 13.85
N ASP A 168 0.97 10.85 14.20
CA ASP A 168 2.29 10.67 13.59
C ASP A 168 2.88 9.27 13.76
N SER A 169 2.39 8.48 14.73
CA SER A 169 2.89 7.12 15.00
C SER A 169 1.87 5.98 14.77
N GLY A 170 0.66 6.29 14.31
CA GLY A 170 -0.42 5.32 14.17
C GLY A 170 -1.81 5.96 14.31
N ILE A 171 -2.68 5.37 15.12
CA ILE A 171 -4.06 5.86 15.30
C ILE A 171 -4.52 5.89 16.76
N VAL A 172 -5.54 6.69 17.04
CA VAL A 172 -6.33 6.65 18.27
C VAL A 172 -7.75 6.21 17.94
N ILE A 173 -8.28 5.28 18.74
CA ILE A 173 -9.66 4.79 18.67
C ILE A 173 -10.40 5.29 19.90
N SER A 174 -11.49 6.03 19.69
CA SER A 174 -12.38 6.55 20.76
C SER A 174 -13.80 6.03 20.64
#